data_AF-A0A932W5H4-F1
#
_entry.id   AF-A0A932W5H4-F1
#
_cell.length_a   1.000
_cell.length_b   1.000
_cell.length_c   1.000
_cell.angle_alpha   90.00
_cell.angle_beta   90.00
_cell.angle_gamma   90.00
#
_symmetry.space_group_name_H-M   'P 1'
#
loop_
_entity.id
_entity.type
_entity.pdbx_description
1 polymer ?
#
loop_
_entity_poly.entity_id
_entity_poly.type
_entity_poly.pdbx_seq_one_letter_code
_entity_poly.pdbx_strand_id
1 'polypeptide(L)'
;MKPDTRFLKQPKYFWANVRSVSQHVGYTERSTGRIRVPSLKEIAKALEDLGLRSSHVIGEGNQPTELGANLAAYFEHRASVLYEVARPHLMNAAKARKIFRQLRKKLKPKWTVPMNKQKGTKKAEAYFTGIINMLIETNCEELPCDYSPRGLTSVTVDGAPVRTLARWVDGAFPSTENPIAIWETKEYYYTTTFGSRVADGVYESLLDGMELEELREHEHIDVKHYLMVDAYDTWWNMGRSYLCRIVDMLHMGYVDEVLFGSEVLERVPLLVKEWVAAARQREEVRE
;
A
#
# COMPACT_ATOMS: atom_id res chain seq x y z
N MET A 1 2.42 -2.32 8.27
CA MET A 1 3.01 -0.97 8.47
C MET A 1 1.94 0.12 8.51
N LYS A 2 1.88 0.86 9.63
CA LYS A 2 1.14 2.12 9.80
C LYS A 2 2.01 3.32 9.38
N PRO A 3 1.43 4.45 8.94
CA PRO A 3 2.20 5.63 8.61
C PRO A 3 2.82 6.23 9.88
N ASP A 4 4.03 6.76 9.75
CA ASP A 4 4.63 7.59 10.78
C ASP A 4 4.00 8.99 10.76
N THR A 5 3.47 9.42 11.92
CA THR A 5 2.72 10.67 12.03
C THR A 5 3.57 11.91 11.74
N ARG A 6 4.90 11.83 11.85
CA ARG A 6 5.80 12.94 11.48
C ARG A 6 5.71 13.28 9.99
N PHE A 7 5.44 12.29 9.15
CA PHE A 7 5.45 12.44 7.69
C PHE A 7 4.07 12.24 7.05
N LEU A 8 3.05 11.88 7.85
CA LEU A 8 1.70 11.66 7.35
C LEU A 8 1.08 12.97 6.84
N LYS A 9 0.57 12.94 5.60
CA LYS A 9 -0.15 14.03 4.93
C LYS A 9 0.64 15.35 4.88
N GLN A 10 1.97 15.25 4.71
CA GLN A 10 2.79 16.41 4.37
C GLN A 10 2.25 17.10 3.11
N PRO A 11 2.44 18.42 2.95
CA PRO A 11 1.87 19.17 1.84
C PRO A 11 2.40 18.69 0.49
N LYS A 12 1.63 18.86 -0.59
CA LYS A 12 1.97 18.30 -1.92
C LYS A 12 3.35 18.74 -2.43
N TYR A 13 3.84 19.94 -2.07
CA TYR A 13 5.19 20.39 -2.44
C TYR A 13 6.31 19.58 -1.77
N PHE A 14 6.08 19.03 -0.57
CA PHE A 14 7.04 18.12 0.08
C PHE A 14 7.22 16.87 -0.78
N TRP A 15 6.10 16.24 -1.16
CA TRP A 15 6.09 15.04 -2.00
C TRP A 15 6.64 15.27 -3.40
N ALA A 16 6.44 16.46 -3.96
CA ALA A 16 7.07 16.86 -5.23
C ALA A 16 8.60 16.85 -5.12
N ASN A 17 9.16 17.39 -4.03
CA ASN A 17 10.60 17.34 -3.77
C ASN A 17 11.09 15.88 -3.57
N VAL A 18 10.38 15.08 -2.77
CA VAL A 18 10.71 13.65 -2.57
C VAL A 18 10.81 12.92 -3.91
N ARG A 19 9.83 13.10 -4.80
CA ARG A 19 9.76 12.43 -6.09
C ARG A 19 10.84 12.93 -7.06
N SER A 20 11.02 14.25 -7.19
CA SER A 20 12.02 14.85 -8.07
C SER A 20 13.44 14.44 -7.69
N VAL A 21 13.77 14.51 -6.39
CA VAL A 21 15.07 14.10 -5.88
C VAL A 21 15.27 12.60 -6.12
N SER A 22 14.32 11.75 -5.71
CA SER A 22 14.45 10.28 -5.87
C SER A 22 14.59 9.85 -7.33
N GLN A 23 13.90 10.53 -8.26
CA GLN A 23 14.01 10.27 -9.69
C GLN A 23 15.41 10.62 -10.22
N HIS A 24 15.98 11.74 -9.77
CA HIS A 24 17.29 12.20 -10.23
C HIS A 24 18.45 11.41 -9.62
N VAL A 25 18.46 11.25 -8.28
CA VAL A 25 19.57 10.58 -7.57
C VAL A 25 19.45 9.05 -7.56
N GLY A 26 18.28 8.53 -7.96
CA GLY A 26 17.93 7.12 -7.90
C GLY A 26 17.39 6.68 -6.54
N TYR A 27 16.52 5.67 -6.54
CA TYR A 27 15.95 5.08 -5.33
C TYR A 27 16.88 4.10 -4.62
N THR A 28 17.89 3.60 -5.33
CA THR A 28 18.90 2.67 -4.81
C THR A 28 20.28 3.03 -5.30
N GLU A 29 21.28 2.84 -4.47
CA GLU A 29 22.69 2.94 -4.86
C GLU A 29 23.05 1.82 -5.84
N ARG A 30 23.58 2.19 -7.01
CA ARG A 30 23.90 1.22 -8.08
C ARG A 30 24.95 0.19 -7.68
N SER A 31 25.94 0.59 -6.86
CA SER A 31 27.06 -0.25 -6.46
C SER A 31 26.69 -1.25 -5.36
N THR A 32 25.91 -0.82 -4.37
CA THR A 32 25.60 -1.62 -3.17
C THR A 32 24.21 -2.25 -3.21
N GLY A 33 23.31 -1.73 -4.06
CA GLY A 33 21.89 -2.05 -4.01
C GLY A 33 21.20 -1.53 -2.74
N ARG A 34 21.83 -0.64 -1.96
CA ARG A 34 21.16 -0.10 -0.77
C ARG A 34 20.07 0.89 -1.16
N ILE A 35 19.00 0.99 -0.35
CA ILE A 35 18.03 2.08 -0.48
C ILE A 35 18.79 3.40 -0.33
N ARG A 36 18.60 4.32 -1.28
CA ARG A 36 19.33 5.58 -1.32
C ARG A 36 18.76 6.53 -0.27
N VAL A 37 19.64 7.04 0.59
CA VAL A 37 19.36 8.17 1.49
C VAL A 37 20.26 9.34 1.07
N PRO A 38 19.75 10.31 0.30
CA PRO A 38 20.55 11.45 -0.11
C PRO A 38 20.83 12.37 1.09
N SER A 39 22.08 12.79 1.22
CA SER A 39 22.47 13.87 2.13
C SER A 39 21.83 15.19 1.71
N LEU A 40 21.78 16.17 2.63
CA LEU A 40 21.27 17.52 2.34
C LEU A 40 21.94 18.15 1.11
N LYS A 41 23.26 17.97 0.95
CA LYS A 41 24.00 18.47 -0.21
C LYS A 41 23.60 17.77 -1.51
N GLU A 42 23.36 16.47 -1.47
CA GLU A 42 22.88 15.72 -2.64
C GLU A 42 21.45 16.10 -3.01
N ILE A 43 20.59 16.40 -2.02
CA ILE A 43 19.23 16.93 -2.25
C ILE A 43 19.32 18.27 -2.98
N ALA A 44 20.10 19.22 -2.46
CA ALA A 44 20.28 20.54 -3.06
C ALA A 44 20.85 20.45 -4.48
N LYS A 45 21.93 19.65 -4.65
CA LYS A 45 22.53 19.40 -5.95
C LYS A 45 21.56 18.77 -6.94
N ALA A 46 20.72 17.83 -6.51
CA ALA A 46 19.73 17.22 -7.37
C ALA A 46 18.71 18.24 -7.90
N LEU A 47 18.29 19.19 -7.06
CA LEU A 47 17.40 20.27 -7.49
C LEU A 47 18.10 21.20 -8.48
N GLU A 48 19.34 21.59 -8.22
CA GLU A 48 20.14 22.46 -9.09
C GLU A 48 20.41 21.81 -10.46
N ASP A 49 20.78 20.52 -10.47
CA ASP A 49 20.99 19.74 -11.69
C ASP A 49 19.70 19.63 -12.54
N LEU A 50 18.52 19.72 -11.90
CA LEU A 50 17.20 19.78 -12.56
C LEU A 50 16.80 21.20 -12.99
N GLY A 51 17.65 22.21 -12.78
CA GLY A 51 17.35 23.62 -13.07
C GLY A 51 16.41 24.28 -12.07
N LEU A 52 16.24 23.69 -10.88
CA LEU A 52 15.41 24.22 -9.80
C LEU A 52 16.26 24.96 -8.77
N ARG A 53 15.65 25.89 -8.04
CA ARG A 53 16.31 26.53 -6.88
C ARG A 53 16.43 25.52 -5.74
N SER A 54 17.52 25.60 -4.97
CA SER A 54 17.76 24.77 -3.78
C SER A 54 17.60 25.54 -2.46
N SER A 55 17.40 26.87 -2.52
CA SER A 55 17.34 27.74 -1.34
C SER A 55 16.19 27.42 -0.38
N HIS A 56 15.16 26.70 -0.83
CA HIS A 56 14.07 26.21 0.02
C HIS A 56 14.37 24.91 0.75
N VAL A 57 15.52 24.26 0.47
CA VAL A 57 16.00 23.08 1.20
C VAL A 57 17.27 23.39 1.98
N ILE A 58 18.19 24.18 1.43
CA ILE A 58 19.47 24.54 2.05
C ILE A 58 19.62 26.06 2.12
N GLY A 59 19.87 26.58 3.31
CA GLY A 59 20.07 28.00 3.59
C GLY A 59 21.54 28.42 3.60
N GLU A 60 21.79 29.62 4.12
CA GLU A 60 23.16 30.14 4.29
C GLU A 60 24.02 29.21 5.17
N GLY A 61 25.31 29.15 4.86
CA GLY A 61 26.25 28.31 5.61
C GLY A 61 26.00 26.79 5.49
N ASN A 62 25.31 26.34 4.43
CA ASN A 62 24.92 24.94 4.21
C ASN A 62 24.02 24.34 5.31
N GLN A 63 23.28 25.18 6.03
CA GLN A 63 22.35 24.70 7.05
C GLN A 63 21.02 24.24 6.41
N PRO A 64 20.41 23.15 6.91
CA PRO A 64 19.09 22.75 6.44
C PRO A 64 18.05 23.81 6.81
N THR A 65 17.19 24.14 5.86
CA THR A 65 15.89 24.74 6.17
C THR A 65 15.01 23.70 6.88
N GLU A 66 13.86 24.11 7.42
CA GLU A 66 12.89 23.17 7.99
C GLU A 66 12.48 22.09 6.98
N LEU A 67 12.18 22.48 5.74
CA LEU A 67 11.86 21.54 4.66
C LEU A 67 13.05 20.62 4.34
N GLY A 68 14.27 21.16 4.27
CA GLY A 68 15.47 20.36 4.02
C GLY A 68 15.74 19.32 5.10
N ALA A 69 15.59 19.70 6.37
CA ALA A 69 15.70 18.80 7.51
C ALA A 69 14.62 17.70 7.45
N ASN A 70 13.37 18.09 7.14
CA ASN A 70 12.26 17.15 7.04
C ASN A 70 12.45 16.16 5.86
N LEU A 71 12.92 16.62 4.71
CA LEU A 71 13.24 15.75 3.57
C LEU A 71 14.33 14.74 3.90
N ALA A 72 15.43 15.19 4.54
CA ALA A 72 16.51 14.30 4.96
C ALA A 72 16.01 13.24 5.96
N ALA A 73 15.24 13.66 6.96
CA ALA A 73 14.63 12.76 7.94
C ALA A 73 13.68 11.74 7.29
N TYR A 74 12.88 12.17 6.31
CA TYR A 74 11.97 11.28 5.60
C TYR A 74 12.70 10.25 4.74
N PHE A 75 13.78 10.63 4.05
CA PHE A 75 14.55 9.67 3.26
C PHE A 75 15.20 8.59 4.14
N GLU A 76 15.71 8.97 5.31
CA GLU A 76 16.24 8.03 6.31
C GLU A 76 15.13 7.08 6.80
N HIS A 77 13.98 7.64 7.21
CA HIS A 77 12.82 6.88 7.65
C HIS A 77 12.36 5.88 6.59
N ARG A 78 12.19 6.34 5.33
CA ARG A 78 11.79 5.50 4.20
C ARG A 78 12.75 4.34 3.98
N ALA A 79 14.05 4.57 4.11
CA ALA A 79 15.04 3.51 3.99
C ALA A 79 14.94 2.51 5.16
N SER A 80 14.91 3.00 6.40
CA SER A 80 14.82 2.19 7.62
C SER A 80 13.60 1.25 7.58
N VAL A 81 12.39 1.77 7.32
CA VAL A 81 11.18 0.93 7.31
C VAL A 81 11.21 -0.16 6.24
N LEU A 82 11.87 0.08 5.10
CA LEU A 82 12.03 -0.94 4.07
C LEU A 82 12.94 -2.09 4.51
N TYR A 83 13.98 -1.80 5.30
CA TYR A 83 14.88 -2.81 5.83
C TYR A 83 14.32 -3.54 7.05
N GLU A 84 13.64 -2.81 7.93
CA GLU A 84 13.18 -3.31 9.24
C GLU A 84 11.81 -3.96 9.16
N VAL A 85 10.95 -3.49 8.25
CA VAL A 85 9.58 -3.96 8.11
C VAL A 85 9.40 -4.70 6.79
N ALA A 86 9.55 -4.04 5.64
CA ALA A 86 9.17 -4.66 4.37
C ALA A 86 9.99 -5.92 4.04
N ARG A 87 11.33 -5.80 4.01
CA ARG A 87 12.24 -6.90 3.64
C ARG A 87 12.02 -8.19 4.45
N PRO A 88 12.04 -8.18 5.80
CA PRO A 88 11.97 -9.42 6.58
C PRO A 88 10.60 -10.12 6.50
N HIS A 89 9.53 -9.38 6.23
CA HIS A 89 8.19 -9.94 6.19
C HIS A 89 7.79 -10.48 4.81
N LEU A 90 8.35 -9.94 3.73
CA LEU A 90 8.16 -10.46 2.37
C LEU A 90 8.53 -11.95 2.29
N MET A 91 7.65 -12.74 1.70
CA MET A 91 7.77 -14.20 1.57
C MET A 91 8.10 -14.60 0.14
N ASN A 92 8.70 -15.78 -0.01
CA ASN A 92 8.77 -16.46 -1.30
C ASN A 92 7.57 -17.40 -1.48
N ALA A 93 7.41 -17.93 -2.70
CA ALA A 93 6.32 -18.82 -3.07
C ALA A 93 6.20 -20.04 -2.13
N ALA A 94 7.33 -20.60 -1.72
CA ALA A 94 7.36 -21.80 -0.89
C ALA A 94 6.84 -21.53 0.53
N LYS A 95 7.28 -20.43 1.15
CA LYS A 95 6.81 -19.99 2.48
C LYS A 95 5.32 -19.65 2.43
N ALA A 96 4.88 -18.87 1.45
CA ALA A 96 3.47 -18.51 1.27
C ALA A 96 2.58 -19.75 1.07
N ARG A 97 2.99 -20.68 0.21
CA ARG A 97 2.28 -21.96 -0.02
C ARG A 97 2.14 -22.78 1.26
N LYS A 98 3.20 -22.85 2.07
CA LYS A 98 3.19 -23.58 3.35
C LYS A 98 2.16 -22.99 4.30
N ILE A 99 2.20 -21.67 4.50
CA ILE A 99 1.28 -20.94 5.38
C ILE A 99 -0.16 -21.08 4.89
N PHE A 100 -0.40 -20.84 3.60
CA PHE A 100 -1.71 -20.99 2.98
C PHE A 100 -2.31 -22.38 3.25
N ARG A 101 -1.54 -23.45 3.03
CA ARG A 101 -2.00 -24.83 3.28
C ARG A 101 -2.33 -25.09 4.75
N GLN A 102 -1.52 -24.56 5.66
CA GLN A 102 -1.75 -24.67 7.10
C GLN A 102 -3.06 -23.98 7.50
N LEU A 103 -3.24 -22.73 7.07
CA LEU A 103 -4.46 -21.96 7.34
C LEU A 103 -5.69 -22.62 6.72
N ARG A 104 -5.62 -23.04 5.46
CA ARG A 104 -6.75 -23.69 4.79
C ARG A 104 -7.20 -24.97 5.50
N LYS A 105 -6.24 -25.79 5.96
CA LYS A 105 -6.56 -26.99 6.74
C LYS A 105 -7.22 -26.65 8.08
N LYS A 106 -6.77 -25.57 8.73
CA LYS A 106 -7.26 -25.13 10.04
C LYS A 106 -8.64 -24.47 9.95
N LEU A 107 -8.80 -23.52 9.04
CA LEU A 107 -9.94 -22.60 8.97
C LEU A 107 -11.07 -23.11 8.08
N LYS A 108 -10.78 -24.00 7.13
CA LYS A 108 -11.78 -24.62 6.22
C LYS A 108 -12.72 -23.57 5.58
N PRO A 109 -12.17 -22.63 4.79
CA PRO A 109 -12.95 -21.53 4.22
C PRO A 109 -14.14 -22.03 3.40
N LYS A 110 -15.26 -21.29 3.45
CA LYS A 110 -16.51 -21.66 2.77
C LYS A 110 -16.47 -21.39 1.25
N TRP A 111 -15.49 -20.63 0.76
CA TRP A 111 -15.39 -20.14 -0.62
C TRP A 111 -14.25 -20.81 -1.41
N THR A 112 -14.31 -20.65 -2.73
CA THR A 112 -13.31 -21.19 -3.66
C THR A 112 -12.09 -20.27 -3.73
N VAL A 113 -10.91 -20.81 -3.40
CA VAL A 113 -9.66 -20.06 -3.47
C VAL A 113 -9.36 -19.65 -4.92
N PRO A 114 -9.08 -18.35 -5.20
CA PRO A 114 -8.76 -17.90 -6.54
C PRO A 114 -7.44 -18.52 -7.00
N MET A 115 -7.38 -18.78 -8.30
CA MET A 115 -6.14 -19.16 -8.95
C MET A 115 -5.33 -17.91 -9.28
N ASN A 116 -4.02 -18.03 -9.23
CA ASN A 116 -3.14 -17.01 -9.76
C ASN A 116 -3.37 -16.81 -11.27
N LYS A 117 -2.97 -15.66 -11.79
CA LYS A 117 -3.16 -15.30 -13.21
C LYS A 117 -2.13 -15.98 -14.14
N GLN A 118 -1.43 -17.03 -13.67
CA GLN A 118 -0.37 -17.74 -14.42
C GLN A 118 -0.93 -18.97 -15.17
N LYS A 119 -0.17 -19.46 -16.15
CA LYS A 119 -0.51 -20.63 -16.98
C LYS A 119 0.50 -21.76 -16.78
N GLY A 120 0.13 -22.97 -17.24
CA GLY A 120 1.00 -24.14 -17.24
C GLY A 120 1.49 -24.53 -15.85
N THR A 121 2.77 -24.87 -15.72
CA THR A 121 3.39 -25.33 -14.45
C THR A 121 3.45 -24.25 -13.37
N LYS A 122 3.26 -22.97 -13.74
CA LYS A 122 3.18 -21.83 -12.81
C LYS A 122 1.76 -21.58 -12.31
N LYS A 123 0.75 -22.22 -12.91
CA LYS A 123 -0.64 -22.11 -12.46
C LYS A 123 -0.75 -22.71 -11.06
N ALA A 124 -1.13 -21.90 -10.10
CA ALA A 124 -1.29 -22.28 -8.71
C ALA A 124 -2.41 -21.47 -8.07
N GLU A 125 -2.80 -21.82 -6.85
CA GLU A 125 -3.65 -20.97 -6.02
C GLU A 125 -2.93 -19.65 -5.74
N ALA A 126 -3.67 -18.54 -5.68
CA ALA A 126 -3.15 -17.26 -5.24
C ALA A 126 -2.99 -17.33 -3.72
N TYR A 127 -1.82 -17.80 -3.25
CA TYR A 127 -1.60 -18.15 -1.86
C TYR A 127 -1.79 -16.97 -0.91
N PHE A 128 -1.29 -15.79 -1.26
CA PHE A 128 -1.34 -14.58 -0.46
C PHE A 128 -2.75 -14.03 -0.37
N THR A 129 -3.44 -13.86 -1.50
CA THR A 129 -4.88 -13.53 -1.53
C THR A 129 -5.69 -14.56 -0.73
N GLY A 130 -5.36 -15.84 -0.88
CA GLY A 130 -5.96 -16.93 -0.13
C GLY A 130 -5.80 -16.78 1.39
N ILE A 131 -4.59 -16.46 1.84
CA ILE A 131 -4.28 -16.19 3.26
C ILE A 131 -5.12 -15.01 3.76
N ILE A 132 -5.10 -13.88 3.06
CA ILE A 132 -5.81 -12.66 3.43
C ILE A 132 -7.31 -12.92 3.58
N ASN A 133 -7.95 -13.49 2.55
CA ASN A 133 -9.38 -13.74 2.55
C ASN A 133 -9.80 -14.71 3.66
N MET A 134 -9.00 -15.74 3.95
CA MET A 134 -9.28 -16.64 5.08
C MET A 134 -9.20 -15.93 6.43
N LEU A 135 -8.26 -15.00 6.60
CA LEU A 135 -8.13 -14.21 7.81
C LEU A 135 -9.26 -13.20 7.96
N ILE A 136 -9.76 -12.64 6.86
CA ILE A 136 -10.93 -11.76 6.88
C ILE A 136 -12.19 -12.56 7.26
N GLU A 137 -12.46 -13.68 6.58
CA GLU A 137 -13.63 -14.53 6.82
C GLU A 137 -13.74 -14.99 8.28
N THR A 138 -12.63 -15.45 8.86
CA THR A 138 -12.64 -15.93 10.25
C THR A 138 -12.76 -14.81 11.29
N ASN A 139 -12.65 -13.53 10.92
CA ASN A 139 -12.74 -12.41 11.86
C ASN A 139 -13.90 -11.45 11.57
N CYS A 140 -14.64 -11.61 10.47
CA CYS A 140 -15.69 -10.67 10.08
C CYS A 140 -17.04 -10.87 10.80
N GLU A 141 -17.11 -11.80 11.76
CA GLU A 141 -18.29 -12.04 12.61
C GLU A 141 -19.59 -12.27 11.82
N GLU A 142 -19.48 -12.99 10.68
CA GLU A 142 -20.57 -13.26 9.73
C GLU A 142 -21.18 -12.01 9.06
N LEU A 143 -20.60 -10.82 9.25
CA LEU A 143 -20.96 -9.65 8.45
C LEU A 143 -20.60 -9.88 6.98
N PRO A 144 -21.36 -9.29 6.04
CA PRO A 144 -21.08 -9.40 4.62
C PRO A 144 -19.67 -8.92 4.29
N CYS A 145 -19.05 -9.56 3.31
CA CYS A 145 -17.73 -9.19 2.81
C CYS A 145 -17.63 -9.63 1.35
N ASP A 146 -17.14 -8.76 0.48
CA ASP A 146 -16.87 -9.08 -0.91
C ASP A 146 -15.37 -9.37 -1.12
N TYR A 147 -15.06 -10.66 -1.24
CA TYR A 147 -13.69 -11.18 -1.37
C TYR A 147 -13.16 -11.20 -2.81
N SER A 148 -14.02 -10.92 -3.80
CA SER A 148 -13.65 -10.85 -5.21
C SER A 148 -14.66 -9.99 -5.97
N PRO A 149 -14.68 -8.67 -5.73
CA PRO A 149 -15.64 -7.79 -6.36
C PRO A 149 -15.60 -7.87 -7.88
N ARG A 150 -16.78 -7.77 -8.49
CA ARG A 150 -16.95 -7.70 -9.95
C ARG A 150 -17.69 -6.42 -10.38
N GLY A 151 -17.44 -5.35 -9.64
CA GLY A 151 -18.07 -4.05 -9.80
C GLY A 151 -17.18 -2.94 -9.27
N LEU A 152 -17.50 -1.71 -9.65
CA LEU A 152 -16.83 -0.52 -9.14
C LEU A 152 -17.29 -0.24 -7.71
N THR A 153 -16.37 0.22 -6.88
CA THR A 153 -16.70 0.72 -5.55
C THR A 153 -17.46 2.03 -5.68
N SER A 154 -18.66 2.10 -5.10
CA SER A 154 -19.52 3.29 -5.14
C SER A 154 -19.88 3.73 -3.73
N VAL A 155 -19.86 5.04 -3.51
CA VAL A 155 -20.32 5.71 -2.30
C VAL A 155 -21.55 6.53 -2.67
N THR A 156 -22.62 6.33 -1.92
CA THR A 156 -23.93 6.94 -2.15
C THR A 156 -24.39 7.71 -0.92
N VAL A 157 -25.08 8.82 -1.17
CA VAL A 157 -25.77 9.64 -0.16
C VAL A 157 -27.21 9.78 -0.63
N ASP A 158 -28.18 9.51 0.24
CA ASP A 158 -29.62 9.53 -0.06
C ASP A 158 -30.00 8.73 -1.32
N GLY A 159 -29.31 7.61 -1.55
CA GLY A 159 -29.54 6.73 -2.70
C GLY A 159 -28.96 7.24 -4.04
N ALA A 160 -28.27 8.38 -4.05
CA ALA A 160 -27.58 8.91 -5.23
C ALA A 160 -26.05 8.72 -5.11
N PRO A 161 -25.34 8.37 -6.20
CA PRO A 161 -23.88 8.24 -6.16
C PRO A 161 -23.21 9.60 -6.00
N VAL A 162 -22.35 9.73 -5.00
CA VAL A 162 -21.47 10.89 -4.81
C VAL A 162 -20.05 10.60 -5.30
N ARG A 163 -19.64 9.32 -5.29
CA ARG A 163 -18.39 8.86 -5.89
C ARG A 163 -18.51 7.43 -6.39
N THR A 164 -17.87 7.15 -7.51
CA THR A 164 -17.59 5.79 -7.98
C THR A 164 -16.13 5.73 -8.39
N LEU A 165 -15.37 4.80 -7.81
CA LEU A 165 -13.95 4.62 -8.15
C LEU A 165 -13.81 4.15 -9.60
N ALA A 166 -12.69 4.50 -10.23
CA ALA A 166 -12.47 4.24 -11.64
C ALA A 166 -12.18 2.76 -11.97
N ARG A 167 -11.94 1.92 -10.95
CA ARG A 167 -11.57 0.52 -11.11
C ARG A 167 -12.12 -0.39 -10.03
N TRP A 168 -12.03 -1.69 -10.30
CA TRP A 168 -12.35 -2.73 -9.33
C TRP A 168 -11.20 -2.88 -8.36
N VAL A 169 -11.56 -3.20 -7.12
CA VAL A 169 -10.63 -3.58 -6.07
C VAL A 169 -10.59 -5.09 -5.89
N ASP A 170 -9.54 -5.59 -5.24
CA ASP A 170 -9.41 -7.02 -4.94
C ASP A 170 -10.35 -7.47 -3.81
N GLY A 171 -10.80 -6.55 -2.95
CA GLY A 171 -11.86 -6.83 -1.98
C GLY A 171 -12.42 -5.60 -1.26
N ALA A 172 -13.62 -5.75 -0.72
CA ALA A 172 -14.35 -4.70 -0.02
C ALA A 172 -15.15 -5.24 1.17
N PHE A 173 -15.23 -4.45 2.23
CA PHE A 173 -16.00 -4.74 3.43
C PHE A 173 -16.92 -3.56 3.79
N PRO A 174 -18.23 -3.79 4.02
CA PRO A 174 -18.92 -5.07 3.86
C PRO A 174 -19.23 -5.42 2.39
N SER A 175 -19.26 -4.42 1.51
CA SER A 175 -19.53 -4.58 0.08
C SER A 175 -18.85 -3.47 -0.73
N THR A 176 -18.93 -3.50 -2.06
CA THR A 176 -18.48 -2.38 -2.91
C THR A 176 -19.39 -1.16 -2.87
N GLU A 177 -20.59 -1.26 -2.30
CA GLU A 177 -21.48 -0.12 -2.07
C GLU A 177 -21.33 0.36 -0.63
N ASN A 178 -20.99 1.63 -0.46
CA ASN A 178 -20.73 2.28 0.84
C ASN A 178 -19.77 1.48 1.76
N PRO A 179 -18.60 1.06 1.26
CA PRO A 179 -17.65 0.29 2.08
C PRO A 179 -17.21 1.05 3.32
N ILE A 180 -16.78 0.28 4.31
CA ILE A 180 -15.94 0.73 5.42
C ILE A 180 -14.48 0.64 5.01
N ALA A 181 -14.13 -0.45 4.32
CA ALA A 181 -12.77 -0.75 3.90
C ALA A 181 -12.74 -1.36 2.51
N ILE A 182 -11.69 -1.04 1.75
CA ILE A 182 -11.31 -1.69 0.51
C ILE A 182 -9.84 -2.09 0.57
N TRP A 183 -9.45 -3.13 -0.15
CA TRP A 183 -8.05 -3.55 -0.20
C TRP A 183 -7.62 -4.08 -1.56
N GLU A 184 -6.33 -3.90 -1.81
CA GLU A 184 -5.62 -4.40 -2.98
C GLU A 184 -4.57 -5.44 -2.56
N THR A 185 -4.45 -6.53 -3.31
CA THR A 185 -3.47 -7.60 -3.09
C THR A 185 -2.49 -7.69 -4.26
N LYS A 186 -1.22 -7.41 -3.98
CA LYS A 186 -0.16 -7.44 -4.98
C LYS A 186 0.76 -8.65 -4.77
N GLU A 187 0.38 -9.76 -5.40
CA GLU A 187 1.08 -11.05 -5.36
C GLU A 187 1.80 -11.38 -6.68
N TYR A 188 3.12 -11.63 -6.64
CA TYR A 188 3.93 -11.84 -7.86
C TYR A 188 4.98 -12.97 -7.81
N TYR A 189 4.72 -14.05 -7.07
CA TYR A 189 5.73 -15.10 -6.79
C TYR A 189 6.44 -15.77 -7.98
N TYR A 190 5.85 -15.76 -9.17
CA TYR A 190 6.37 -16.49 -10.35
C TYR A 190 6.90 -15.57 -11.46
N THR A 191 7.00 -14.28 -11.15
CA THR A 191 7.49 -13.23 -12.02
C THR A 191 9.02 -13.26 -12.07
N THR A 192 9.58 -13.19 -13.27
CA THR A 192 11.04 -13.21 -13.49
C THR A 192 11.63 -11.84 -13.80
N THR A 193 10.79 -10.84 -14.05
CA THR A 193 11.20 -9.45 -14.36
C THR A 193 10.26 -8.46 -13.68
N PHE A 194 10.79 -7.32 -13.24
CA PHE A 194 9.93 -6.22 -12.77
C PHE A 194 9.34 -5.46 -13.97
N GLY A 195 8.29 -6.02 -14.55
CA GLY A 195 7.62 -5.48 -15.74
C GLY A 195 6.51 -4.48 -15.41
N SER A 196 5.93 -3.90 -16.46
CA SER A 196 4.83 -2.91 -16.38
C SER A 196 3.70 -3.37 -15.46
N ARG A 197 3.28 -4.63 -15.58
CA ARG A 197 2.21 -5.18 -14.75
C ARG A 197 2.42 -5.05 -13.23
N VAL A 198 3.66 -5.18 -12.75
CA VAL A 198 3.95 -5.03 -11.31
C VAL A 198 3.91 -3.55 -10.92
N ALA A 199 4.43 -2.69 -11.80
CA ALA A 199 4.36 -1.24 -11.64
C ALA A 199 2.90 -0.72 -11.66
N ASP A 200 2.07 -1.25 -12.55
CA ASP A 200 0.65 -0.90 -12.69
C ASP A 200 -0.08 -1.09 -11.36
N GLY A 201 0.18 -2.19 -10.64
CA GLY A 201 -0.39 -2.38 -9.30
C GLY A 201 -0.10 -1.24 -8.32
N VAL A 202 1.07 -0.59 -8.42
CA VAL A 202 1.42 0.56 -7.59
C VAL A 202 0.68 1.82 -8.04
N TYR A 203 0.57 2.04 -9.36
CA TYR A 203 -0.14 3.20 -9.91
C TYR A 203 -1.65 3.10 -9.72
N GLU A 204 -2.22 1.90 -9.80
CA GLU A 204 -3.63 1.62 -9.51
C GLU A 204 -3.94 1.99 -8.05
N SER A 205 -3.14 1.49 -7.10
CA SER A 205 -3.32 1.82 -5.67
C SER A 205 -3.15 3.32 -5.40
N LEU A 206 -2.25 3.99 -6.15
CA LEU A 206 -2.08 5.43 -6.05
C LEU A 206 -3.34 6.19 -6.54
N LEU A 207 -3.92 5.76 -7.66
CA LEU A 207 -5.15 6.34 -8.20
C LEU A 207 -6.30 6.19 -7.20
N ASP A 208 -6.56 4.95 -6.75
CA ASP A 208 -7.65 4.66 -5.80
C ASP A 208 -7.52 5.54 -4.54
N GLY A 209 -6.30 5.69 -4.03
CA GLY A 209 -6.03 6.53 -2.87
C GLY A 209 -6.23 8.03 -3.10
N MET A 210 -5.98 8.54 -4.32
CA MET A 210 -6.29 9.93 -4.69
C MET A 210 -7.79 10.17 -4.80
N GLU A 211 -8.54 9.22 -5.39
CA GLU A 211 -10.00 9.31 -5.47
C GLU A 211 -10.66 9.28 -4.08
N LEU A 212 -10.11 8.49 -3.16
CA LEU A 212 -10.56 8.44 -1.77
C LEU A 212 -10.12 9.65 -0.94
N GLU A 213 -8.98 10.27 -1.25
CA GLU A 213 -8.60 11.56 -0.67
C GLU A 213 -9.62 12.63 -1.07
N GLU A 214 -9.96 12.72 -2.35
CA GLU A 214 -10.95 13.66 -2.86
C GLU A 214 -12.32 13.47 -2.18
N LEU A 215 -12.80 12.23 -2.09
CA LEU A 215 -14.05 11.92 -1.38
C LEU A 215 -14.01 12.39 0.08
N ARG A 216 -12.91 12.17 0.78
CA ARG A 216 -12.75 12.55 2.18
C ARG A 216 -12.64 14.06 2.38
N GLU A 217 -11.96 14.76 1.47
CA GLU A 217 -11.77 16.21 1.54
C GLU A 217 -13.04 16.98 1.18
N HIS A 218 -13.83 16.48 0.22
CA HIS A 218 -14.99 17.19 -0.31
C HIS A 218 -16.34 16.72 0.26
N GLU A 219 -16.49 15.43 0.56
CA GLU A 219 -17.76 14.86 1.06
C GLU A 219 -17.69 14.45 2.54
N HIS A 220 -16.51 14.55 3.17
CA HIS A 220 -16.28 14.11 4.55
C HIS A 220 -16.62 12.63 4.81
N ILE A 221 -16.62 11.81 3.76
CA ILE A 221 -16.83 10.36 3.86
C ILE A 221 -15.47 9.67 3.81
N ASP A 222 -15.19 8.88 4.85
CA ASP A 222 -13.96 8.10 4.96
C ASP A 222 -14.20 6.63 4.62
N VAL A 223 -13.47 6.14 3.63
CA VAL A 223 -13.35 4.71 3.29
C VAL A 223 -11.89 4.31 3.49
N LYS A 224 -11.66 3.27 4.27
CA LYS A 224 -10.32 2.76 4.56
C LYS A 224 -9.73 2.05 3.36
N HIS A 225 -8.47 2.34 3.05
CA HIS A 225 -7.77 1.76 1.92
C HIS A 225 -6.51 1.02 2.36
N TYR A 226 -6.46 -0.29 2.09
CA TYR A 226 -5.35 -1.14 2.49
C TYR A 226 -4.61 -1.72 1.29
N LEU A 227 -3.28 -1.75 1.36
CA LEU A 227 -2.45 -2.37 0.34
C LEU A 227 -1.66 -3.53 0.94
N MET A 228 -1.83 -4.73 0.41
CA MET A 228 -1.14 -5.93 0.87
C MET A 228 -0.19 -6.42 -0.21
N VAL A 229 1.09 -6.55 0.11
CA VAL A 229 2.16 -6.74 -0.88
C VAL A 229 3.01 -7.95 -0.53
N ASP A 230 3.20 -8.87 -1.47
CA ASP A 230 4.10 -10.01 -1.26
C ASP A 230 4.77 -10.53 -2.54
N ALA A 231 5.78 -11.38 -2.35
CA ALA A 231 6.80 -11.88 -3.30
C ALA A 231 8.15 -11.18 -3.12
N TYR A 232 8.97 -11.71 -2.21
CA TYR A 232 10.32 -11.22 -1.88
C TYR A 232 11.17 -10.97 -3.13
N ASP A 233 11.25 -11.93 -4.05
CA ASP A 233 12.10 -11.78 -5.23
C ASP A 233 11.62 -10.64 -6.14
N THR A 234 10.32 -10.51 -6.35
CA THR A 234 9.76 -9.43 -7.17
C THR A 234 9.98 -8.08 -6.51
N TRP A 235 9.56 -7.92 -5.25
CA TRP A 235 9.54 -6.62 -4.61
C TRP A 235 10.89 -6.18 -4.05
N TRP A 236 11.63 -7.09 -3.39
CA TRP A 236 12.90 -6.74 -2.78
C TRP A 236 14.07 -6.85 -3.76
N ASN A 237 14.20 -7.96 -4.48
CA ASN A 237 15.35 -8.14 -5.35
C ASN A 237 15.25 -7.25 -6.60
N MET A 238 14.06 -7.16 -7.21
CA MET A 238 13.86 -6.42 -8.46
C MET A 238 13.16 -5.05 -8.30
N GLY A 239 12.35 -4.88 -7.24
CA GLY A 239 11.34 -3.82 -7.15
C GLY A 239 11.55 -2.73 -6.10
N ARG A 240 12.76 -2.58 -5.53
CA ARG A 240 13.04 -1.66 -4.40
C ARG A 240 12.57 -0.22 -4.65
N SER A 241 12.70 0.29 -5.87
CA SER A 241 12.22 1.63 -6.22
C SER A 241 10.70 1.78 -6.06
N TYR A 242 9.93 0.73 -6.33
CA TYR A 242 8.48 0.73 -6.18
C TYR A 242 8.06 0.50 -4.73
N LEU A 243 8.84 -0.25 -3.95
CA LEU A 243 8.66 -0.30 -2.50
C LEU A 243 8.81 1.10 -1.87
N CYS A 244 9.79 1.90 -2.30
CA CYS A 244 9.88 3.30 -1.85
C CYS A 244 8.63 4.09 -2.19
N ARG A 245 8.06 3.92 -3.39
CA ARG A 245 6.83 4.62 -3.80
C ARG A 245 5.60 4.17 -3.01
N ILE A 246 5.56 2.91 -2.58
CA ILE A 246 4.52 2.38 -1.68
C ILE A 246 4.65 3.04 -0.30
N VAL A 247 5.86 3.21 0.22
CA VAL A 247 6.08 3.97 1.46
C VAL A 247 5.68 5.43 1.29
N ASP A 248 5.98 6.03 0.14
CA ASP A 248 5.59 7.40 -0.18
C ASP A 248 4.05 7.55 -0.18
N MET A 249 3.30 6.69 -0.87
CA MET A 249 1.83 6.79 -0.90
C MET A 249 1.18 6.54 0.46
N LEU A 250 1.77 5.69 1.31
CA LEU A 250 1.33 5.50 2.69
C LEU A 250 1.41 6.81 3.47
N HIS A 251 2.56 7.48 3.41
CA HIS A 251 2.74 8.73 4.14
C HIS A 251 2.02 9.91 3.46
N MET A 252 1.75 9.86 2.16
CA MET A 252 0.84 10.80 1.50
C MET A 252 -0.59 10.70 2.05
N GLY A 253 -0.97 9.57 2.67
CA GLY A 253 -2.33 9.31 3.17
C GLY A 253 -3.27 8.73 2.12
N TYR A 254 -2.73 8.15 1.05
CA TYR A 254 -3.49 7.50 -0.03
C TYR A 254 -3.86 6.05 0.31
N VAL A 255 -3.11 5.42 1.21
CA VAL A 255 -3.45 4.14 1.84
C VAL A 255 -3.35 4.33 3.35
N ASP A 256 -4.25 3.71 4.11
CA ASP A 256 -4.25 3.79 5.58
C ASP A 256 -3.17 2.87 6.17
N GLU A 257 -2.99 1.67 5.62
CA GLU A 257 -1.88 0.77 5.99
C GLU A 257 -1.38 -0.04 4.79
N VAL A 258 -0.08 -0.35 4.81
CA VAL A 258 0.56 -1.29 3.89
C VAL A 258 1.05 -2.51 4.67
N LEU A 259 0.65 -3.71 4.27
CA LEU A 259 1.06 -4.95 4.93
C LEU A 259 1.99 -5.76 4.01
N PHE A 260 3.20 -6.07 4.47
CA PHE A 260 4.17 -6.85 3.70
C PHE A 260 4.14 -8.32 4.13
N GLY A 261 3.92 -9.22 3.16
CA GLY A 261 4.02 -10.67 3.34
C GLY A 261 3.44 -11.18 4.65
N SER A 262 4.26 -11.75 5.54
CA SER A 262 3.77 -12.37 6.77
C SER A 262 3.12 -11.42 7.79
N GLU A 263 3.26 -10.08 7.67
CA GLU A 263 2.53 -9.13 8.54
C GLU A 263 1.01 -9.36 8.52
N VAL A 264 0.46 -9.85 7.39
CA VAL A 264 -0.98 -10.07 7.27
C VAL A 264 -1.53 -11.03 8.32
N LEU A 265 -0.73 -11.99 8.77
CA LEU A 265 -1.13 -13.01 9.73
C LEU A 265 -1.55 -12.42 11.08
N GLU A 266 -0.93 -11.30 11.45
CA GLU A 266 -1.17 -10.63 12.73
C GLU A 266 -2.05 -9.40 12.54
N ARG A 267 -1.82 -8.58 11.51
CA ARG A 267 -2.51 -7.30 11.37
C ARG A 267 -3.91 -7.41 10.76
N VAL A 268 -4.15 -8.29 9.79
CA VAL A 268 -5.48 -8.42 9.15
C VAL A 268 -6.57 -8.78 10.16
N PRO A 269 -6.41 -9.76 11.07
CA PRO A 269 -7.41 -10.05 12.10
C PRO A 269 -7.80 -8.84 12.95
N LEU A 270 -6.83 -7.96 13.26
CA LEU A 270 -7.08 -6.76 14.05
C LEU A 270 -7.83 -5.70 13.24
N LEU A 271 -7.44 -5.49 11.97
CA LEU A 271 -8.14 -4.59 11.06
C LEU A 271 -9.61 -4.98 10.88
N VAL A 272 -9.88 -6.28 10.70
CA VAL A 272 -11.25 -6.75 10.48
C VAL A 272 -12.13 -6.48 11.71
N LYS A 273 -11.59 -6.61 12.92
CA LYS A 273 -12.32 -6.23 14.15
C LYS A 273 -12.63 -4.73 14.19
N GLU A 274 -11.69 -3.88 13.76
CA GLU A 274 -11.92 -2.44 13.62
C GLU A 274 -13.05 -2.17 12.61
N TRP A 275 -13.09 -2.91 11.49
CA TRP A 275 -14.15 -2.78 10.48
C TRP A 275 -15.51 -3.25 10.97
N VAL A 276 -15.57 -4.39 11.67
CA VAL A 276 -16.80 -4.93 12.28
C VAL A 276 -17.39 -3.92 13.27
N ALA A 277 -16.56 -3.32 14.12
CA ALA A 277 -17.00 -2.29 15.06
C ALA A 277 -17.58 -1.07 14.33
N ALA A 278 -16.90 -0.60 13.27
CA ALA A 278 -17.39 0.51 12.45
C ALA A 278 -18.71 0.18 11.72
N ALA A 279 -18.91 -1.08 11.31
CA ALA A 279 -20.14 -1.52 10.65
C ALA A 279 -21.35 -1.45 11.59
N ARG A 280 -21.19 -2.02 12.79
CA ARG A 280 -22.24 -2.01 13.82
C ARG A 280 -22.60 -0.58 14.23
N GLN A 281 -21.60 0.29 14.40
CA GLN A 281 -21.86 1.69 14.71
C GLN A 281 -22.63 2.41 13.59
N ARG A 282 -22.37 2.09 12.31
CA ARG A 282 -23.13 2.65 11.19
C ARG A 282 -24.58 2.17 11.15
N GLU A 283 -24.85 0.93 11.58
CA GLU A 283 -26.21 0.38 11.68
C GLU A 283 -26.99 1.04 12.82
N GLU A 284 -26.39 1.20 14.00
CA GLU A 284 -27.01 1.85 15.16
C GLU A 284 -27.43 3.31 14.91
N VAL A 285 -26.70 4.04 14.06
CA VAL A 285 -27.05 5.44 13.70
C VAL A 285 -28.18 5.52 12.66
N ARG A 286 -28.44 4.42 11.92
CA ARG A 286 -29.51 4.36 10.92
C ARG A 286 -30.87 3.96 11.52
N GLU A 287 -30.87 3.33 12.69
CA GLU A 287 -32.07 3.01 13.48
C GLU A 287 -32.53 4.19 14.35
#